data_AF-K6TKV4-F1
#
_entry.id   AF-K6TKV4-F1
#
_cell.length_a   1.000
_cell.length_b   1.000
_cell.length_c   1.000
_cell.angle_alpha   90.00
_cell.angle_beta   90.00
_cell.angle_gamma   90.00
#
_symmetry.space_group_name_H-M   'P 1'
#
loop_
_entity.id
_entity.type
_entity.pdbx_description
1 polymer ?
#
loop_
_entity_poly.entity_id
_entity_poly.type
_entity_poly.pdbx_seq_one_letter_code
_entity_poly.pdbx_strand_id
1 'polypeptide(L)'
;MIYGLILAGGKGSRLYPLSRADQPKQFLKLINNKSFLVNTVDRIIPLIDRNNIYVVTNMDYKEKVKNELAGIKEENIFVEPANKETALWTTKVFLKNWDG
;
A
#
# COMPACT_ATOMS: atom_id res chain seq x y z
N MET A 1 -17.40 -2.23 11.59
CA MET A 1 -16.85 -2.47 10.24
C MET A 1 -15.35 -2.25 10.31
N ILE A 2 -14.52 -3.12 9.69
CA ILE A 2 -13.05 -3.05 9.77
C ILE A 2 -12.50 -2.59 8.43
N TYR A 3 -11.52 -1.68 8.47
CA TYR A 3 -10.80 -1.16 7.31
C TYR A 3 -9.31 -1.45 7.42
N GLY A 4 -8.68 -1.72 6.29
CA GLY A 4 -7.25 -1.95 6.19
C GLY A 4 -6.55 -0.78 5.53
N LEU A 5 -5.51 -0.23 6.15
CA LEU A 5 -4.66 0.79 5.54
C LEU A 5 -3.24 0.27 5.40
N ILE A 6 -2.76 0.14 4.16
CA ILE A 6 -1.41 -0.32 3.85
C ILE A 6 -0.55 0.88 3.45
N LEU A 7 0.55 1.10 4.18
CA LEU A 7 1.52 2.16 3.89
C LEU A 7 2.68 1.59 3.05
N ALA A 8 2.72 1.95 1.76
CA ALA A 8 3.63 1.41 0.75
C ALA A 8 4.48 2.49 0.02
N GLY A 9 4.65 3.68 0.61
CA GLY A 9 5.41 4.79 0.01
C GLY A 9 6.92 4.84 0.34
N GLY A 10 7.40 4.02 1.28
CA GLY A 10 8.79 4.09 1.76
C GLY A 10 9.81 3.52 0.76
N LYS A 11 10.93 4.23 0.52
CA LYS A 11 12.03 3.76 -0.35
C LYS A 11 12.78 2.54 0.19
N GLY A 12 12.70 2.26 1.50
CA GLY A 12 13.30 1.08 2.13
C GLY A 12 14.82 0.99 2.01
N SER A 13 15.56 1.71 2.87
CA SER A 13 17.03 1.64 2.91
C SER A 13 17.57 0.43 3.71
N ARG A 14 16.75 -0.16 4.58
CA ARG A 14 17.18 -1.24 5.51
C ARG A 14 17.45 -2.59 4.86
N LEU A 15 17.00 -2.80 3.62
CA LEU A 15 17.22 -4.03 2.85
C LEU A 15 18.21 -3.82 1.71
N TYR A 16 19.05 -2.78 1.78
CA TYR A 16 20.17 -2.64 0.85
C TYR A 16 21.11 -3.88 0.97
N PRO A 17 21.63 -4.44 -0.14
CA PRO A 17 21.52 -3.98 -1.53
C PRO A 17 20.27 -4.47 -2.29
N LEU A 18 19.44 -5.31 -1.68
CA LEU A 18 18.25 -5.90 -2.32
C LEU A 18 17.19 -4.86 -2.65
N SER A 19 17.04 -3.83 -1.81
CA SER A 19 16.13 -2.70 -2.05
C SER A 19 16.91 -1.52 -2.61
N ARG A 20 16.46 -1.02 -3.77
CA ARG A 20 17.04 0.11 -4.51
C ARG A 20 15.94 1.14 -4.80
N ALA A 21 16.31 2.34 -5.25
CA ALA A 21 15.32 3.39 -5.52
C ALA A 21 14.32 2.99 -6.63
N ASP A 22 14.80 2.25 -7.62
CA ASP A 22 14.07 1.65 -8.75
C ASP A 22 13.39 0.31 -8.39
N GLN A 23 13.91 -0.38 -7.38
CA GLN A 23 13.30 -1.60 -6.82
C GLN A 23 13.06 -1.50 -5.30
N PRO A 24 12.04 -0.75 -4.87
CA PRO A 24 11.69 -0.59 -3.46
C PRO A 24 11.28 -1.91 -2.80
N LYS A 25 11.56 -2.03 -1.49
CA LYS A 25 11.30 -3.25 -0.70
C LYS A 25 9.92 -3.88 -0.92
N GLN A 26 8.86 -3.08 -0.99
CA GLN A 26 7.48 -3.57 -1.06
C GLN A 26 7.21 -4.41 -2.32
N PHE A 27 8.04 -4.23 -3.34
CA PHE A 27 7.95 -4.95 -4.62
C PHE A 27 8.92 -6.15 -4.72
N LEU A 28 9.70 -6.42 -3.66
CA LEU A 28 10.63 -7.56 -3.66
C LEU A 28 9.87 -8.88 -3.48
N LYS A 29 10.23 -9.87 -4.31
CA LYS A 29 9.63 -11.21 -4.33
C LYS A 29 10.49 -12.23 -3.59
N LEU A 30 10.74 -12.00 -2.30
CA LEU A 30 11.60 -12.87 -1.50
C LEU A 30 10.86 -14.03 -0.83
N ILE A 31 9.53 -13.95 -0.73
CA ILE A 31 8.70 -14.94 -0.03
C ILE A 31 7.53 -15.32 -0.95
N ASN A 32 7.31 -16.63 -1.11
CA ASN A 32 6.18 -17.19 -1.86
C ASN A 32 6.06 -16.72 -3.33
N ASN A 33 7.19 -16.29 -3.94
CA ASN A 33 7.24 -15.72 -5.29
C ASN A 33 6.28 -14.52 -5.52
N LYS A 34 5.85 -13.87 -4.43
CA LYS A 34 4.95 -12.72 -4.40
C LYS A 34 5.67 -11.53 -3.79
N SER A 35 5.29 -10.32 -4.19
CA SER A 35 5.86 -9.13 -3.59
C SER A 35 5.47 -9.04 -2.10
N PHE A 36 6.23 -8.29 -1.30
CA PHE A 36 5.80 -8.02 0.08
C PHE A 36 4.45 -7.30 0.16
N LEU A 37 4.13 -6.47 -0.83
CA LEU A 37 2.83 -5.80 -0.93
C LEU A 37 1.70 -6.83 -1.12
N VAL A 38 1.82 -7.72 -2.11
CA VAL A 38 0.83 -8.78 -2.38
C VAL A 38 0.71 -9.72 -1.18
N ASN A 39 1.83 -10.17 -0.60
CA ASN A 39 1.82 -10.99 0.61
C ASN A 39 1.15 -10.29 1.82
N THR A 40 1.19 -8.97 1.89
CA THR A 40 0.49 -8.21 2.94
C THR A 40 -1.01 -8.20 2.70
N VAL A 41 -1.44 -7.97 1.46
CA VAL A 41 -2.87 -8.02 1.09
C VAL A 41 -3.44 -9.42 1.31
N ASP A 42 -2.77 -10.47 0.81
CA ASP A 42 -3.21 -11.86 0.96
C ASP A 42 -3.42 -12.28 2.42
N ARG A 43 -2.68 -11.66 3.36
CA ARG A 43 -2.80 -11.93 4.79
C ARG A 43 -4.05 -11.29 5.42
N ILE A 44 -4.51 -10.17 4.88
CA ILE A 44 -5.61 -9.38 5.47
C ILE A 44 -6.96 -9.61 4.78
N ILE A 45 -6.99 -10.06 3.52
CA ILE A 45 -8.25 -10.34 2.81
C ILE A 45 -9.14 -11.41 3.46
N PRO A 46 -8.65 -12.38 4.26
CA PRO A 46 -9.54 -13.28 5.01
C PRO A 46 -10.31 -12.57 6.13
N LEU A 47 -9.90 -11.36 6.52
CA LEU A 47 -10.43 -10.59 7.64
C LEU A 47 -11.13 -9.28 7.21
N ILE A 48 -10.74 -8.74 6.05
CA ILE A 48 -11.17 -7.42 5.57
C ILE A 48 -11.60 -7.55 4.11
N ASP A 49 -12.82 -7.10 3.80
CA ASP A 49 -13.31 -7.03 2.42
C ASP A 49 -12.36 -6.19 1.57
N ARG A 50 -12.08 -6.62 0.33
CA ARG A 50 -11.18 -5.91 -0.58
C ARG A 50 -11.60 -4.46 -0.85
N ASN A 51 -12.90 -4.18 -0.81
CA ASN A 51 -13.44 -2.83 -0.96
C ASN A 51 -13.09 -1.91 0.22
N ASN A 52 -12.73 -2.48 1.37
CA ASN A 52 -12.36 -1.78 2.59
C ASN A 52 -10.82 -1.71 2.81
N ILE A 53 -10.04 -2.14 1.81
CA ILE A 53 -8.58 -2.04 1.83
C ILE A 53 -8.16 -0.79 1.04
N TYR A 54 -7.31 0.01 1.68
CA TYR A 54 -6.71 1.22 1.16
C TYR A 54 -5.20 1.10 1.14
N VAL A 55 -4.58 1.71 0.14
CA VAL A 55 -3.12 1.74 0.00
C VAL A 55 -2.67 3.18 -0.15
N VAL A 56 -1.70 3.58 0.65
CA VAL A 56 -1.03 4.87 0.55
C VAL A 56 0.36 4.64 0.00
N THR A 57 0.69 5.30 -1.10
CA THR A 57 1.95 5.15 -1.81
C THR A 57 2.46 6.51 -2.30
N ASN A 58 3.64 6.57 -2.91
CA ASN A 58 4.11 7.78 -3.58
C ASN A 58 3.74 7.75 -5.08
N MET A 59 3.92 8.89 -5.75
CA MET A 59 3.56 9.05 -7.16
C MET A 59 4.34 8.09 -8.06
N ASP A 60 5.64 7.91 -7.79
CA ASP A 60 6.53 7.03 -8.56
C ASP A 60 6.06 5.57 -8.57
N TYR A 61 5.32 5.15 -7.54
CA TYR A 61 4.91 3.77 -7.35
C TYR A 61 3.42 3.52 -7.61
N LYS A 62 2.62 4.55 -7.91
CA LYS A 62 1.16 4.42 -8.09
C LYS A 62 0.79 3.32 -9.09
N GLU A 63 1.34 3.39 -10.30
CA GLU A 63 1.04 2.43 -11.36
C GLU A 63 1.51 1.01 -11.02
N LYS A 64 2.65 0.89 -10.33
CA LYS A 64 3.16 -0.41 -9.90
C LYS A 64 2.26 -1.05 -8.83
N VAL A 65 1.77 -0.25 -7.87
CA VAL A 65 0.79 -0.70 -6.86
C VAL A 65 -0.50 -1.15 -7.53
N LYS A 66 -1.03 -0.37 -8.48
CA LYS A 66 -2.24 -0.71 -9.24
C LYS A 66 -2.09 -2.05 -9.98
N ASN A 67 -0.94 -2.28 -10.61
CA ASN A 67 -0.65 -3.51 -11.33
C ASN A 67 -0.50 -4.72 -10.40
N GLU A 68 0.19 -4.59 -9.26
CA GLU A 68 0.32 -5.71 -8.30
C GLU A 68 -0.99 -6.03 -7.57
N LEU A 69 -1.86 -5.03 -7.39
CA LEU A 69 -3.09 -5.14 -6.60
C LEU A 69 -4.35 -4.95 -7.47
N ALA A 70 -4.42 -5.61 -8.62
CA ALA A 70 -5.55 -5.50 -9.56
C ALA A 70 -6.94 -5.79 -8.95
N GLY A 71 -7.02 -6.41 -7.77
CA GLY A 71 -8.27 -6.64 -7.03
C GLY A 71 -8.68 -5.52 -6.06
N ILE A 72 -7.89 -4.45 -5.94
CA ILE A 72 -8.20 -3.26 -5.14
C ILE A 72 -8.63 -2.13 -6.07
N LYS A 73 -9.71 -1.44 -5.73
CA LYS A 73 -10.21 -0.31 -6.53
C LYS A 73 -9.18 0.81 -6.59
N GLU A 74 -9.01 1.41 -7.76
CA GLU A 74 -8.07 2.53 -7.93
C GLU A 74 -8.40 3.71 -7.01
N GLU A 75 -9.68 3.97 -6.74
CA GLU A 75 -10.14 5.01 -5.81
C GLU A 75 -9.72 4.79 -4.33
N ASN A 76 -9.19 3.61 -4.02
CA ASN A 76 -8.64 3.26 -2.71
C ASN A 76 -7.10 3.31 -2.69
N ILE A 77 -6.46 3.68 -3.80
CA ILE A 77 -5.02 3.91 -3.90
C ILE A 77 -4.75 5.41 -3.81
N PHE A 78 -4.18 5.83 -2.69
CA PHE A 78 -3.85 7.20 -2.39
C PHE A 78 -2.37 7.50 -2.66
N VAL A 79 -2.10 8.65 -3.24
CA VAL A 79 -0.74 9.12 -3.53
C VAL A 79 -0.34 10.26 -2.58
N GLU A 80 0.71 10.05 -1.80
CA GLU A 80 1.34 11.11 -1.02
C GLU A 80 2.18 12.03 -1.91
N PRO A 81 2.00 13.37 -1.82
CA PRO A 81 2.81 14.33 -2.57
C PRO A 81 4.26 14.38 -2.09
N ALA A 82 4.51 13.99 -0.83
CA ALA A 82 5.84 13.84 -0.26
C ALA A 82 5.84 12.73 0.82
N ASN A 83 6.98 12.07 1.00
CA ASN A 83 7.17 10.96 1.95
C ASN A 83 7.27 11.46 3.40
N LYS A 84 6.25 12.19 3.88
CA LYS A 84 6.33 12.95 5.13
C LYS A 84 5.10 12.87 6.04
N GLU A 85 3.91 12.50 5.54
CA GLU A 85 2.66 12.81 6.26
C GLU A 85 1.75 11.60 6.47
N THR A 86 2.28 10.51 7.04
CA THR A 86 1.50 9.28 7.34
C THR A 86 0.19 9.57 8.10
N ALA A 87 0.21 10.52 9.05
CA ALA A 87 -0.96 10.91 9.85
C ALA A 87 -2.06 11.60 9.02
N LEU A 88 -1.70 12.31 7.95
CA LEU A 88 -2.67 12.97 7.09
C LEU A 88 -3.50 11.93 6.31
N TRP A 89 -2.85 10.87 5.85
CA TRP A 89 -3.51 9.83 5.06
C TRP A 89 -4.39 8.91 5.88
N THR A 90 -4.00 8.61 7.12
CA THR A 90 -4.89 7.92 8.06
C THR A 90 -6.18 8.72 8.27
N THR A 91 -6.08 10.04 8.44
CA THR A 91 -7.25 10.91 8.61
C THR A 91 -8.11 10.97 7.34
N LYS A 92 -7.50 11.04 6.16
CA LYS A 92 -8.24 11.05 4.89
C LYS A 92 -9.03 9.77 4.65
N VAL A 93 -8.43 8.61 4.95
CA VAL A 93 -9.12 7.31 4.86
C VAL A 93 -10.26 7.24 5.87
N PHE A 94 -10.04 7.71 7.09
CA PHE A 94 -11.07 7.76 8.12
C PHE A 94 -12.25 8.65 7.69
N LEU A 95 -11.98 9.88 7.26
CA LEU A 95 -13.02 10.82 6.79
C LEU A 95 -13.79 10.30 5.57
N LYS A 96 -13.15 9.56 4.66
CA LYS A 96 -13.82 8.92 3.51
C LYS A 96 -14.88 7.89 3.94
N ASN A 97 -14.70 7.30 5.12
CA ASN A 97 -15.54 6.22 5.64
C ASN A 97 -16.32 6.61 6.90
N TRP A 98 -16.37 7.91 7.24
CA TRP A 98 -17.10 8.40 8.39
C TRP A 98 -18.55 8.73 7.99
N ASP A 99 -19.52 8.05 8.59
CA ASP A 99 -20.93 8.18 8.25
C ASP A 99 -21.70 9.24 9.09
N GLY A 100 -21.02 9.99 9.97
CA GLY A 100 -21.64 11.00 10.84
C GLY A 100 -21.47 10.70 12.31
#